data_AF-A0A6U0FK95-F1
#
_entry.id   AF-A0A6U0FK95-F1
#
_cell.length_a   1.000
_cell.length_b   1.000
_cell.length_c   1.000
_cell.angle_alpha   90.00
_cell.angle_beta   90.00
_cell.angle_gamma   90.00
#
_symmetry.space_group_name_H-M   'P 1'
#
loop_
_entity.id
_entity.type
_entity.pdbx_description
1 polymer ?
#
loop_
_entity_poly.entity_id
_entity_poly.type
_entity_poly.pdbx_seq_one_letter_code
_entity_poly.pdbx_strand_id
1 'polypeptide(L)'
;MMMRATTMTTATKAFGAAKKADIRLRGGGRQSRVTRAGLSANDAVDAVKRTVDDLKTVSGLKRVAERAALFVPVLLPAAATLHAKHLGGAGLGAFLAATGISAPVTFLAPVTGIMLFSSVGTYLQVAMATAGILDFGDDIPAAYCATVATLASLTLFAGSSLGFTDVFIRNGMAFHGAIATLLALKVAKFRELLTGPQAEALRKLALCGPTLMMSGLILQGCSMASFAAAGMNGPGILGPVGALMFNPITHYLNIFASFNYLMGVETKKSACFIASLLLIAGTSLCTQLATPYGAMLCGMHLACAFGLLRECTPDDSFIPSVL
;
A
#
# COMPACT_ATOMS: atom_id res chain seq x y z
N MET A 1 7.68 -34.18 59.46
CA MET A 1 7.98 -34.66 58.09
C MET A 1 6.70 -34.65 57.25
N MET A 2 6.22 -33.46 56.84
CA MET A 2 4.88 -33.26 56.25
C MET A 2 4.89 -32.22 55.12
N MET A 3 5.89 -32.30 54.23
CA MET A 3 6.15 -31.29 53.17
C MET A 3 6.09 -31.87 51.74
N ARG A 4 5.43 -33.03 51.53
CA ARG A 4 5.35 -33.69 50.21
C ARG A 4 4.00 -33.55 49.49
N ALA A 5 2.90 -33.28 50.21
CA ALA A 5 1.57 -33.23 49.60
C ALA A 5 1.29 -31.92 48.85
N THR A 6 1.73 -30.77 49.38
CA THR A 6 1.45 -29.43 48.82
C THR A 6 2.22 -29.15 47.52
N THR A 7 3.38 -29.78 47.35
CA THR A 7 4.24 -29.62 46.17
C THR A 7 3.67 -30.36 44.96
N MET A 8 3.03 -31.52 45.17
CA MET A 8 2.39 -32.28 44.09
C MET A 8 1.13 -31.59 43.55
N THR A 9 0.28 -31.00 44.40
CA THR A 9 -0.94 -30.29 43.94
C THR A 9 -0.60 -29.06 43.10
N THR A 10 0.48 -28.36 43.44
CA THR A 10 0.97 -27.19 42.70
C THR A 10 1.59 -27.59 41.36
N ALA A 11 2.36 -28.68 41.32
CA ALA A 11 2.95 -29.21 40.09
C ALA A 11 1.88 -29.71 39.10
N THR A 12 0.79 -30.33 39.59
CA THR A 12 -0.29 -30.84 38.74
C THR A 12 -1.13 -29.70 38.13
N LYS A 13 -1.36 -28.62 38.89
CA LYS A 13 -1.98 -27.38 38.37
C LYS A 13 -1.09 -26.66 37.36
N ALA A 14 0.22 -26.60 37.60
CA ALA A 14 1.18 -26.03 36.66
C ALA A 14 1.25 -26.81 35.34
N PHE A 15 1.20 -28.15 35.38
CA PHE A 15 1.14 -28.99 34.18
C PHE A 15 -0.18 -28.83 33.40
N GLY A 16 -1.32 -28.71 34.08
CA GLY A 16 -2.61 -28.45 33.44
C GLY A 16 -2.68 -27.08 32.76
N ALA A 17 -2.10 -26.06 33.38
CA ALA A 17 -1.98 -24.71 32.82
C ALA A 17 -1.00 -24.67 31.64
N ALA A 18 0.15 -25.37 31.74
CA ALA A 18 1.12 -25.50 30.65
C ALA A 18 0.51 -26.25 29.45
N LYS A 19 -0.29 -27.29 29.66
CA LYS A 19 -0.98 -28.02 28.59
C LYS A 19 -2.08 -27.19 27.91
N LYS A 20 -2.80 -26.35 28.67
CA LYS A 20 -3.75 -25.38 28.09
C LYS A 20 -3.05 -24.24 27.34
N ALA A 21 -1.88 -23.81 27.81
CA ALA A 21 -1.03 -22.84 27.11
C ALA A 21 -0.44 -23.45 25.82
N ASP A 22 0.01 -24.70 25.85
CA ASP A 22 0.51 -25.43 24.69
C ASP A 22 -0.59 -25.72 23.65
N ILE A 23 -1.83 -25.98 24.08
CA ILE A 23 -2.98 -26.09 23.18
C ILE A 23 -3.39 -24.72 22.59
N ARG A 24 -3.28 -23.63 23.35
CA ARG A 24 -3.48 -22.25 22.82
C ARG A 24 -2.35 -21.81 21.89
N LEU A 25 -1.12 -22.24 22.14
CA LEU A 25 0.04 -22.02 21.25
C LEU A 25 -0.04 -22.89 19.99
N ARG A 26 -0.61 -24.10 20.08
CA ARG A 26 -0.94 -24.93 18.91
C ARG A 26 -2.10 -24.39 18.07
N GLY A 27 -3.03 -23.65 18.67
CA GLY A 27 -4.05 -22.88 17.95
C GLY A 27 -3.53 -21.58 17.31
N GLY A 28 -2.34 -21.12 17.72
CA GLY A 28 -1.67 -19.92 17.23
C GLY A 28 -0.36 -20.19 16.48
N GLY A 29 -0.07 -21.45 16.13
CA GLY A 29 1.17 -21.90 15.50
C GLY A 29 1.26 -21.53 14.02
N ARG A 30 1.25 -20.24 13.71
CA ARG A 30 1.62 -19.66 12.41
C ARG A 30 3.09 -19.21 12.44
N GLN A 31 3.96 -20.00 13.08
CA GLN A 31 5.40 -19.78 13.07
C GLN A 31 6.12 -21.01 12.52
N SER A 32 6.96 -20.73 11.51
CA SER A 32 8.03 -21.57 11.01
C SER A 32 7.61 -22.81 10.20
N ARG A 33 7.08 -22.58 8.99
CA ARG A 33 7.28 -23.49 7.85
C ARG A 33 8.37 -22.95 6.91
N VAL A 34 9.45 -22.39 7.47
CA VAL A 34 10.72 -22.28 6.73
C VAL A 34 11.50 -23.56 6.97
N THR A 35 11.04 -24.65 6.36
CA THR A 35 11.82 -25.88 6.23
C THR A 35 11.45 -26.52 4.89
N ARG A 36 12.23 -26.15 3.85
CA ARG A 36 12.38 -26.88 2.57
C ARG A 36 11.10 -27.52 2.00
N ALA A 37 10.31 -26.75 1.29
CA ALA A 37 9.58 -27.22 0.11
C ALA A 37 9.23 -25.97 -0.71
N GLY A 38 9.48 -25.99 -2.01
CA GLY A 38 9.06 -24.89 -2.88
C GLY A 38 7.56 -24.64 -2.72
N LEU A 39 7.15 -23.38 -2.88
CA LEU A 39 5.75 -22.98 -3.01
C LEU A 39 5.03 -23.96 -3.95
N SER A 40 4.10 -24.76 -3.44
CA SER A 40 3.45 -25.80 -4.24
C SER A 40 2.21 -25.26 -4.95
N ALA A 41 1.81 -25.92 -6.05
CA ALA A 41 0.57 -25.58 -6.75
C ALA A 41 -0.66 -25.75 -5.83
N ASN A 42 -0.63 -26.70 -4.89
CA ASN A 42 -1.71 -26.91 -3.93
C ASN A 42 -1.83 -25.73 -2.96
N ASP A 43 -0.71 -25.19 -2.48
CA ASP A 43 -0.70 -24.02 -1.61
C ASP A 43 -1.31 -22.78 -2.31
N ALA A 44 -1.07 -22.64 -3.62
CA ALA A 44 -1.67 -21.57 -4.43
C ALA A 44 -3.19 -21.76 -4.60
N VAL A 45 -3.65 -22.99 -4.89
CA VAL A 45 -5.08 -23.31 -5.00
C VAL A 45 -5.79 -23.07 -3.67
N ASP A 46 -5.18 -23.42 -2.54
CA ASP A 46 -5.77 -23.22 -1.22
C ASP A 46 -5.80 -21.73 -0.83
N ALA A 47 -4.80 -20.94 -1.25
CA ALA A 47 -4.84 -19.48 -1.11
C ALA A 47 -6.00 -18.85 -1.92
N VAL A 48 -6.23 -19.32 -3.15
CA VAL A 48 -7.37 -18.90 -3.97
C VAL A 48 -8.70 -19.25 -3.30
N LYS A 49 -8.87 -20.50 -2.85
CA LYS A 49 -10.09 -20.93 -2.14
C LYS A 49 -10.38 -20.08 -0.91
N ARG A 50 -9.36 -19.84 -0.08
CA ARG A 50 -9.49 -18.97 1.11
C ARG A 50 -9.89 -17.55 0.73
N THR A 51 -9.31 -17.00 -0.33
CA THR A 51 -9.70 -15.66 -0.81
C THR A 51 -11.15 -15.65 -1.30
N VAL A 52 -11.61 -16.68 -2.01
CA VAL A 52 -13.00 -16.81 -2.44
C VAL A 52 -13.94 -16.93 -1.23
N ASP A 53 -13.53 -17.65 -0.18
CA ASP A 53 -14.30 -17.76 1.06
C ASP A 53 -14.34 -16.44 1.83
N ASP A 54 -13.23 -15.69 1.88
CA ASP A 54 -13.18 -14.35 2.47
C ASP A 54 -14.19 -13.41 1.78
N LEU A 55 -14.31 -13.46 0.46
CA LEU A 55 -15.26 -12.64 -0.31
C LEU A 55 -16.74 -12.90 0.03
N LYS A 56 -17.06 -14.03 0.69
CA LYS A 56 -18.43 -14.35 1.11
C LYS A 56 -18.84 -13.65 2.41
N THR A 57 -17.91 -12.98 3.08
CA THR A 57 -18.16 -12.29 4.36
C THR A 57 -17.75 -10.83 4.25
N VAL A 58 -18.41 -9.96 5.00
CA VAL A 58 -18.08 -8.53 5.05
C VAL A 58 -16.64 -8.30 5.55
N SER A 59 -16.26 -9.01 6.62
CA SER A 59 -14.91 -8.89 7.20
C SER A 59 -13.84 -9.44 6.26
N GLY A 60 -14.10 -10.56 5.57
CA GLY A 60 -13.19 -11.09 4.56
C GLY A 60 -13.08 -10.18 3.33
N LEU A 61 -14.18 -9.59 2.85
CA LEU A 61 -14.17 -8.62 1.76
C LEU A 61 -13.25 -7.43 2.05
N LYS A 62 -13.28 -6.90 3.28
CA LYS A 62 -12.35 -5.84 3.71
C LYS A 62 -10.90 -6.30 3.61
N ARG A 63 -10.57 -7.47 4.18
CA ARG A 63 -9.21 -8.01 4.12
C ARG A 63 -8.72 -8.15 2.68
N VAL A 64 -9.58 -8.62 1.78
CA VAL A 64 -9.26 -8.71 0.35
C VAL A 64 -9.06 -7.32 -0.25
N ALA A 65 -9.96 -6.37 0.03
CA ALA A 65 -9.85 -4.99 -0.46
C ALA A 65 -8.57 -4.29 0.03
N GLU A 66 -8.16 -4.53 1.27
CA GLU A 66 -6.92 -4.01 1.86
C GLU A 66 -5.68 -4.59 1.17
N ARG A 67 -5.64 -5.90 0.95
CA ARG A 67 -4.56 -6.54 0.18
C ARG A 67 -4.54 -6.01 -1.25
N ALA A 68 -5.70 -5.95 -1.90
CA ALA A 68 -5.85 -5.43 -3.25
C ALA A 68 -5.31 -4.00 -3.35
N ALA A 69 -5.79 -3.07 -2.52
CA ALA A 69 -5.35 -1.68 -2.55
C ALA A 69 -3.83 -1.53 -2.40
N LEU A 70 -3.19 -2.37 -1.59
CA LEU A 70 -1.75 -2.31 -1.35
C LEU A 70 -0.90 -2.89 -2.50
N PHE A 71 -1.37 -3.93 -3.20
CA PHE A 71 -0.62 -4.63 -4.26
C PHE A 71 -1.01 -4.22 -5.69
N VAL A 72 -2.24 -3.75 -5.90
CA VAL A 72 -2.75 -3.20 -7.18
C VAL A 72 -1.83 -2.13 -7.79
N PRO A 73 -1.20 -1.24 -7.01
CA PRO A 73 -0.27 -0.25 -7.56
C PRO A 73 0.94 -0.85 -8.29
N VAL A 74 1.36 -2.08 -7.93
CA VAL A 74 2.40 -2.82 -8.64
C VAL A 74 1.80 -3.69 -9.76
N LEU A 75 0.63 -4.29 -9.52
CA LEU A 75 -0.01 -5.18 -10.47
C LEU A 75 -0.46 -4.46 -11.75
N LEU A 76 -1.17 -3.33 -11.65
CA LEU A 76 -1.83 -2.71 -12.80
C LEU A 76 -0.86 -2.24 -13.89
N PRO A 77 0.24 -1.53 -13.57
CA PRO A 77 1.20 -1.13 -14.60
C PRO A 77 1.84 -2.32 -15.30
N ALA A 78 2.17 -3.37 -14.54
CA ALA A 78 2.79 -4.58 -15.06
C ALA A 78 1.80 -5.36 -15.95
N ALA A 79 0.57 -5.55 -15.49
CA ALA A 79 -0.48 -6.22 -16.25
C ALA A 79 -0.81 -5.47 -17.55
N ALA A 80 -0.88 -4.14 -17.51
CA ALA A 80 -1.09 -3.32 -18.70
C ALA A 80 0.08 -3.43 -19.70
N THR A 81 1.31 -3.52 -19.21
CA THR A 81 2.50 -3.73 -20.06
C THR A 81 2.47 -5.09 -20.74
N LEU A 82 2.09 -6.16 -20.03
CA LEU A 82 1.90 -7.48 -20.63
C LEU A 82 0.72 -7.51 -21.60
N HIS A 83 -0.38 -6.84 -21.26
CA HIS A 83 -1.55 -6.70 -22.13
C HIS A 83 -1.17 -6.00 -23.44
N ALA A 84 -0.38 -4.93 -23.38
CA ALA A 84 0.15 -4.26 -24.56
C ALA A 84 1.03 -5.18 -25.41
N LYS A 85 1.94 -5.90 -24.74
CA LYS A 85 2.90 -6.79 -25.41
C LYS A 85 2.22 -7.98 -26.10
N HIS A 86 1.19 -8.54 -25.49
CA HIS A 86 0.63 -9.83 -25.94
C HIS A 86 -0.74 -9.72 -26.62
N LEU A 87 -1.56 -8.72 -26.30
CA LEU A 87 -2.91 -8.57 -26.86
C LEU A 87 -3.16 -7.17 -27.46
N GLY A 88 -2.13 -6.34 -27.63
CA GLY A 88 -2.23 -5.04 -28.32
C GLY A 88 -2.87 -3.91 -27.50
N GLY A 89 -2.93 -4.03 -26.17
CA GLY A 89 -3.37 -2.95 -25.29
C GLY A 89 -2.49 -1.68 -25.31
N ALA A 90 -2.95 -0.59 -24.70
CA ALA A 90 -2.29 0.71 -24.73
C ALA A 90 -0.98 0.82 -23.90
N GLY A 91 -0.76 -0.09 -22.94
CA GLY A 91 0.46 -0.14 -22.12
C GLY A 91 0.65 1.09 -21.23
N LEU A 92 1.91 1.48 -21.03
CA LEU A 92 2.32 2.61 -20.17
C LEU A 92 2.73 3.87 -20.94
N GLY A 93 2.55 3.91 -22.26
CA GLY A 93 3.08 4.98 -23.12
C GLY A 93 2.64 6.38 -22.71
N ALA A 94 1.34 6.59 -22.47
CA ALA A 94 0.81 7.88 -22.05
C ALA A 94 1.36 8.35 -20.70
N PHE A 95 1.59 7.41 -19.76
CA PHE A 95 2.17 7.72 -18.46
C PHE A 95 3.65 8.09 -18.57
N LEU A 96 4.45 7.31 -19.31
CA LEU A 96 5.86 7.61 -19.53
C LEU A 96 6.05 8.95 -20.25
N ALA A 97 5.18 9.26 -21.22
CA ALA A 97 5.14 10.56 -21.88
C ALA A 97 4.79 11.69 -20.91
N ALA A 98 3.72 11.55 -20.11
CA ALA A 98 3.30 12.54 -19.14
C ALA A 98 4.34 12.78 -18.03
N THR A 99 5.18 11.78 -17.72
CA THR A 99 6.23 11.91 -16.71
C THR A 99 7.59 12.35 -17.27
N GLY A 100 7.76 12.33 -18.60
CA GLY A 100 9.06 12.53 -19.23
C GLY A 100 10.10 11.47 -18.89
N ILE A 101 9.67 10.28 -18.41
CA ILE A 101 10.58 9.17 -18.12
C ILE A 101 10.87 8.44 -19.43
N SER A 102 12.13 8.48 -19.85
CA SER A 102 12.61 7.81 -21.07
C SER A 102 13.53 6.62 -20.79
N ALA A 103 14.08 6.51 -19.57
CA ALA A 103 15.01 5.45 -19.18
C ALA A 103 15.04 5.26 -17.65
N PRO A 104 15.55 4.11 -17.16
CA PRO A 104 15.85 3.94 -15.74
C PRO A 104 17.05 4.81 -15.35
N VAL A 105 16.80 6.02 -14.84
CA VAL A 105 17.86 6.96 -14.43
C VAL A 105 17.92 7.01 -12.92
N THR A 106 18.65 6.08 -12.30
CA THR A 106 18.96 6.10 -10.85
C THR A 106 20.31 5.43 -10.59
N PHE A 107 20.88 5.57 -9.38
CA PHE A 107 22.06 4.78 -8.96
C PHE A 107 21.79 3.27 -8.93
N LEU A 108 20.51 2.85 -8.94
CA LEU A 108 20.06 1.47 -9.09
C LEU A 108 19.59 1.15 -10.51
N ALA A 109 19.98 1.96 -11.53
CA ALA A 109 19.52 1.81 -12.91
C ALA A 109 19.53 0.38 -13.45
N PRO A 110 20.57 -0.47 -13.21
CA PRO A 110 20.55 -1.85 -13.67
C PRO A 110 19.40 -2.67 -13.06
N VAL A 111 19.19 -2.54 -11.75
CA VAL A 111 18.13 -3.24 -11.03
C VAL A 111 16.76 -2.70 -11.44
N THR A 112 16.62 -1.38 -11.55
CA THR A 112 15.42 -0.71 -12.06
C THR A 112 15.08 -1.21 -13.47
N GLY A 113 16.07 -1.26 -14.37
CA GLY A 113 15.90 -1.75 -15.74
C GLY A 113 15.39 -3.19 -15.77
N ILE A 114 15.98 -4.07 -14.96
CA ILE A 114 15.54 -5.48 -14.86
C ILE A 114 14.14 -5.57 -14.26
N MET A 115 13.89 -4.94 -13.12
CA MET A 115 12.65 -5.15 -12.37
C MET A 115 11.46 -4.42 -12.95
N LEU A 116 11.63 -3.20 -13.47
CA LEU A 116 10.53 -2.35 -13.96
C LEU A 116 10.35 -2.43 -15.48
N PHE A 117 11.43 -2.45 -16.25
CA PHE A 117 11.40 -2.26 -17.71
C PHE A 117 11.63 -3.54 -18.51
N SER A 118 12.20 -4.60 -17.92
CA SER A 118 12.39 -5.87 -18.61
C SER A 118 11.12 -6.72 -18.60
N SER A 119 10.95 -7.54 -19.63
CA SER A 119 9.81 -8.47 -19.70
C SER A 119 9.75 -9.42 -18.51
N VAL A 120 10.89 -9.97 -18.08
CA VAL A 120 10.96 -10.88 -16.93
C VAL A 120 10.51 -10.16 -15.65
N GLY A 121 10.98 -8.93 -15.45
CA GLY A 121 10.57 -8.08 -14.33
C GLY A 121 9.06 -7.83 -14.33
N THR A 122 8.47 -7.53 -15.49
CA THR A 122 7.02 -7.32 -15.63
C THR A 122 6.22 -8.58 -15.26
N TYR A 123 6.64 -9.77 -15.72
CA TYR A 123 6.01 -11.03 -15.35
C TYR A 123 6.10 -11.30 -13.85
N LEU A 124 7.27 -11.06 -13.24
CA LEU A 124 7.47 -11.22 -11.81
C LEU A 124 6.62 -10.22 -11.00
N GLN A 125 6.48 -8.97 -11.45
CA GLN A 125 5.58 -8.00 -10.84
C GLN A 125 4.13 -8.49 -10.80
N VAL A 126 3.62 -9.01 -11.93
CA VAL A 126 2.26 -9.57 -11.98
C VAL A 126 2.12 -10.76 -11.04
N ALA A 127 3.06 -11.71 -11.09
CA ALA A 127 3.01 -12.90 -10.25
C ALA A 127 3.06 -12.58 -8.75
N MET A 128 4.00 -11.72 -8.34
CA MET A 128 4.19 -11.35 -6.94
C MET A 128 3.05 -10.49 -6.42
N ALA A 129 2.60 -9.50 -7.18
CA ALA A 129 1.47 -8.67 -6.74
C ALA A 129 0.19 -9.50 -6.63
N THR A 130 -0.07 -10.41 -7.58
CA THR A 130 -1.21 -11.34 -7.52
C THR A 130 -1.11 -12.27 -6.31
N ALA A 131 0.07 -12.83 -6.05
CA ALA A 131 0.32 -13.65 -4.86
C ALA A 131 0.05 -12.88 -3.56
N GLY A 132 0.45 -11.61 -3.48
CA GLY A 132 0.17 -10.72 -2.35
C GLY A 132 -1.34 -10.46 -2.14
N ILE A 133 -2.11 -10.28 -3.23
CA ILE A 133 -3.57 -10.12 -3.16
C ILE A 133 -4.25 -11.39 -2.64
N LEU A 134 -3.74 -12.55 -3.04
CA LEU A 134 -4.26 -13.87 -2.66
C LEU A 134 -3.75 -14.38 -1.31
N ASP A 135 -2.91 -13.61 -0.61
CA ASP A 135 -2.25 -14.03 0.66
C ASP A 135 -1.45 -15.32 0.53
N PHE A 136 -0.64 -15.39 -0.52
CA PHE A 136 0.21 -16.51 -0.87
C PHE A 136 1.69 -16.12 -0.86
N GLY A 137 2.57 -16.99 -0.33
CA GLY A 137 4.02 -16.77 -0.38
C GLY A 137 4.61 -15.96 0.77
N ASP A 138 3.89 -15.88 1.90
CA ASP A 138 4.31 -15.19 3.13
C ASP A 138 4.80 -13.76 2.84
N ASP A 139 6.00 -13.40 3.30
CA ASP A 139 6.58 -12.06 3.16
C ASP A 139 7.16 -11.78 1.76
N ILE A 140 7.34 -12.81 0.91
CA ILE A 140 8.05 -12.68 -0.37
C ILE A 140 7.35 -11.68 -1.31
N PRO A 141 6.03 -11.76 -1.54
CA PRO A 141 5.31 -10.75 -2.32
C PRO A 141 5.48 -9.34 -1.78
N ALA A 142 5.38 -9.18 -0.45
CA ALA A 142 5.47 -7.88 0.19
C ALA A 142 6.86 -7.26 0.01
N ALA A 143 7.91 -8.03 0.24
CA ALA A 143 9.30 -7.59 0.04
C ALA A 143 9.61 -7.25 -1.42
N TYR A 144 9.15 -8.09 -2.37
CA TYR A 144 9.35 -7.84 -3.79
C TYR A 144 8.62 -6.57 -4.23
N CYS A 145 7.33 -6.44 -3.88
CA CYS A 145 6.52 -5.28 -4.28
C CYS A 145 6.99 -4.00 -3.57
N ALA A 146 7.49 -4.07 -2.34
CA ALA A 146 8.12 -2.94 -1.66
C ALA A 146 9.36 -2.45 -2.43
N THR A 147 10.18 -3.38 -2.93
CA THR A 147 11.36 -3.07 -3.74
C THR A 147 10.95 -2.41 -5.06
N VAL A 148 9.97 -2.98 -5.76
CA VAL A 148 9.42 -2.42 -7.01
C VAL A 148 8.90 -0.99 -6.81
N ALA A 149 8.08 -0.77 -5.77
CA ALA A 149 7.54 0.55 -5.46
C ALA A 149 8.65 1.54 -5.07
N THR A 150 9.69 1.10 -4.37
CA THR A 150 10.88 1.94 -4.06
C THR A 150 11.61 2.35 -5.34
N LEU A 151 11.87 1.41 -6.25
CA LEU A 151 12.54 1.68 -7.52
C LEU A 151 11.71 2.62 -8.39
N ALA A 152 10.38 2.45 -8.42
CA ALA A 152 9.48 3.35 -9.14
C ALA A 152 9.49 4.77 -8.55
N SER A 153 9.47 4.90 -7.22
CA SER A 153 9.64 6.17 -6.51
C SER A 153 10.95 6.87 -6.90
N LEU A 154 12.07 6.16 -6.85
CA LEU A 154 13.38 6.70 -7.22
C LEU A 154 13.47 7.07 -8.70
N THR A 155 12.83 6.29 -9.58
CA THR A 155 12.80 6.57 -11.02
C THR A 155 12.00 7.82 -11.34
N LEU A 156 10.86 8.03 -10.68
CA LEU A 156 10.09 9.27 -10.79
C LEU A 156 10.91 10.48 -10.34
N PHE A 157 11.63 10.34 -9.22
CA PHE A 157 12.44 11.41 -8.66
C PHE A 157 13.65 11.79 -9.54
N ALA A 158 14.42 10.81 -9.98
CA ALA A 158 15.70 11.06 -10.66
C ALA A 158 15.62 10.99 -12.19
N GLY A 159 14.60 10.34 -12.76
CA GLY A 159 14.48 10.08 -14.19
C GLY A 159 13.41 10.89 -14.92
N SER A 160 12.62 11.69 -14.22
CA SER A 160 11.69 12.61 -14.89
C SER A 160 12.42 13.84 -15.44
N SER A 161 12.24 14.13 -16.74
CA SER A 161 12.75 15.36 -17.36
C SER A 161 12.02 16.63 -16.91
N LEU A 162 10.87 16.48 -16.25
CA LEU A 162 10.07 17.59 -15.70
C LEU A 162 10.59 18.03 -14.33
N GLY A 163 11.43 17.20 -13.70
CA GLY A 163 12.13 17.51 -12.46
C GLY A 163 11.21 17.76 -11.26
N PHE A 164 11.74 18.48 -10.28
CA PHE A 164 11.10 18.74 -8.99
C PHE A 164 10.02 19.82 -9.00
N THR A 165 9.81 20.50 -10.11
CA THR A 165 8.88 21.63 -10.21
C THR A 165 7.45 21.20 -10.53
N ASP A 166 7.25 19.94 -10.91
CA ASP A 166 5.95 19.38 -11.25
C ASP A 166 5.31 18.60 -10.09
N VAL A 167 4.06 18.93 -9.76
CA VAL A 167 3.30 18.32 -8.65
C VAL A 167 3.05 16.83 -8.90
N PHE A 168 2.82 16.44 -10.14
CA PHE A 168 2.51 15.06 -10.52
C PHE A 168 3.69 14.13 -10.24
N ILE A 169 4.90 14.55 -10.59
CA ILE A 169 6.13 13.77 -10.38
C ILE A 169 6.39 13.59 -8.90
N ARG A 170 6.36 14.69 -8.13
CA ARG A 170 6.61 14.64 -6.69
C ARG A 170 5.56 13.81 -5.99
N ASN A 171 4.27 14.06 -6.28
CA ASN A 171 3.16 13.31 -5.69
C ASN A 171 3.24 11.82 -6.03
N GLY A 172 3.51 11.49 -7.30
CA GLY A 172 3.75 10.12 -7.74
C GLY A 172 4.88 9.47 -6.96
N MET A 173 6.03 10.13 -6.81
CA MET A 173 7.14 9.63 -5.98
C MET A 173 6.68 9.35 -4.54
N ALA A 174 6.05 10.31 -3.86
CA ALA A 174 5.66 10.11 -2.47
C ALA A 174 4.64 8.98 -2.30
N PHE A 175 3.67 8.83 -3.20
CA PHE A 175 2.73 7.71 -3.15
C PHE A 175 3.42 6.35 -3.38
N HIS A 176 4.35 6.24 -4.33
CA HIS A 176 5.13 5.02 -4.49
C HIS A 176 5.98 4.71 -3.25
N GLY A 177 6.63 5.72 -2.66
CA GLY A 177 7.38 5.59 -1.42
C GLY A 177 6.52 5.20 -0.21
N ALA A 178 5.29 5.72 -0.14
CA ALA A 178 4.31 5.35 0.87
C ALA A 178 3.91 3.87 0.75
N ILE A 179 3.54 3.42 -0.45
CA ILE A 179 3.21 2.02 -0.70
C ILE A 179 4.40 1.09 -0.41
N ALA A 180 5.60 1.49 -0.83
CA ALA A 180 6.83 0.76 -0.52
C ALA A 180 7.02 0.60 1.00
N THR A 181 6.80 1.68 1.76
CA THR A 181 6.92 1.66 3.22
C THR A 181 5.86 0.77 3.87
N LEU A 182 4.60 0.89 3.44
CA LEU A 182 3.49 0.07 3.96
C LEU A 182 3.71 -1.42 3.67
N LEU A 183 4.21 -1.77 2.49
CA LEU A 183 4.59 -3.14 2.13
C LEU A 183 5.79 -3.63 2.94
N ALA A 184 6.83 -2.82 3.09
CA ALA A 184 8.02 -3.16 3.89
C ALA A 184 7.66 -3.43 5.36
N LEU A 185 6.74 -2.65 5.94
CA LEU A 185 6.27 -2.86 7.31
C LEU A 185 5.52 -4.19 7.52
N LYS A 186 5.05 -4.85 6.44
CA LYS A 186 4.48 -6.20 6.50
C LYS A 186 5.53 -7.31 6.52
N VAL A 187 6.77 -7.01 6.16
CA VAL A 187 7.88 -7.98 6.14
C VAL A 187 8.45 -8.14 7.54
N ALA A 188 8.39 -9.34 8.11
CA ALA A 188 8.80 -9.61 9.50
C ALA A 188 10.25 -9.17 9.75
N LYS A 189 11.18 -9.52 8.85
CA LYS A 189 12.59 -9.12 8.96
C LYS A 189 12.80 -7.61 8.94
N PHE A 190 12.02 -6.87 8.16
CA PHE A 190 12.11 -5.41 8.15
C PHE A 190 11.55 -4.83 9.45
N ARG A 191 10.46 -5.43 9.96
CA ARG A 191 9.86 -5.04 11.23
C ARG A 191 10.79 -5.27 12.42
N GLU A 192 11.60 -6.32 12.40
CA GLU A 192 12.62 -6.62 13.42
C GLU A 192 13.71 -5.54 13.54
N LEU A 193 13.98 -4.79 12.48
CA LEU A 193 14.96 -3.70 12.48
C LEU A 193 14.46 -2.42 13.15
N LEU A 194 13.17 -2.36 13.50
CA LEU A 194 12.50 -1.15 13.96
C LEU A 194 11.93 -1.35 15.36
N THR A 195 12.08 -0.33 16.20
CA THR A 195 11.29 -0.25 17.43
C THR A 195 9.81 -0.02 17.10
N GLY A 196 8.91 -0.41 18.00
CA GLY A 196 7.47 -0.15 17.86
C GLY A 196 7.13 1.30 17.48
N PRO A 197 7.69 2.32 18.18
CA PRO A 197 7.49 3.71 17.84
C PRO A 197 8.02 4.13 16.46
N GLN A 198 9.20 3.64 16.04
CA GLN A 198 9.73 3.95 14.71
C GLN A 198 8.85 3.39 13.60
N ALA A 199 8.40 2.16 13.77
CA ALA A 199 7.58 1.49 12.78
C ALA A 199 6.17 2.12 12.68
N GLU A 200 5.64 2.62 13.80
CA GLU A 200 4.41 3.41 13.82
C GLU A 200 4.59 4.79 13.17
N ALA A 201 5.71 5.48 13.43
CA ALA A 201 6.01 6.76 12.79
C ALA A 201 6.13 6.61 11.26
N LEU A 202 6.81 5.55 10.79
CA LEU A 202 6.89 5.23 9.35
C LEU A 202 5.51 4.95 8.76
N ARG A 203 4.66 4.20 9.46
CA ARG A 203 3.28 3.95 9.05
C ARG A 203 2.52 5.26 8.88
N LYS A 204 2.50 6.11 9.91
CA LYS A 204 1.78 7.38 9.86
C LYS A 204 2.28 8.29 8.73
N LEU A 205 3.59 8.38 8.57
CA LEU A 205 4.21 9.15 7.50
C LEU A 205 3.84 8.61 6.12
N ALA A 206 3.80 7.29 5.93
CA ALA A 206 3.35 6.69 4.68
C ALA A 206 1.88 6.99 4.38
N LEU A 207 1.02 6.99 5.41
CA LEU A 207 -0.42 7.20 5.25
C LEU A 207 -0.80 8.65 4.90
N CYS A 208 -0.17 9.66 5.52
CA CYS A 208 -0.52 11.08 5.28
C CYS A 208 0.54 11.90 4.53
N GLY A 209 1.78 11.42 4.45
CA GLY A 209 2.91 12.12 3.83
C GLY A 209 2.67 12.52 2.37
N PRO A 210 2.14 11.64 1.50
CA PRO A 210 1.83 12.01 0.12
C PRO A 210 0.87 13.20 0.03
N THR A 211 -0.21 13.17 0.82
CA THR A 211 -1.21 14.26 0.83
C THR A 211 -0.68 15.54 1.45
N LEU A 212 0.14 15.44 2.50
CA LEU A 212 0.79 16.60 3.11
C LEU A 212 1.70 17.30 2.10
N MET A 213 2.52 16.51 1.39
CA MET A 213 3.41 17.04 0.36
C MET A 213 2.62 17.63 -0.81
N MET A 214 1.57 16.97 -1.29
CA MET A 214 0.71 17.52 -2.36
C MET A 214 0.10 18.87 -1.96
N SER A 215 -0.43 19.00 -0.74
CA SER A 215 -0.94 20.28 -0.24
C SER A 215 0.13 21.36 -0.16
N GLY A 216 1.34 21.02 0.29
CA GLY A 216 2.46 21.96 0.31
C GLY A 216 2.83 22.46 -1.09
N LEU A 217 2.82 21.58 -2.09
CA LEU A 217 3.17 21.95 -3.46
C LEU A 217 2.13 22.80 -4.15
N ILE A 218 0.84 22.51 -3.93
CA ILE A 218 -0.25 23.30 -4.50
C ILE A 218 -0.23 24.72 -3.92
N LEU A 219 -0.01 24.87 -2.61
CA LEU A 219 0.12 26.18 -1.97
C LEU A 219 1.36 26.96 -2.42
N GLN A 220 2.40 26.27 -2.89
CA GLN A 220 3.59 26.89 -3.51
C GLN A 220 3.36 27.30 -4.98
N GLY A 221 2.21 26.99 -5.56
CA GLY A 221 1.92 27.28 -6.97
C GLY A 221 2.70 26.39 -7.95
N CYS A 222 3.11 25.19 -7.54
CA CYS A 222 3.78 24.24 -8.42
C CYS A 222 2.88 23.83 -9.61
N SER A 223 3.51 23.46 -10.73
CA SER A 223 2.82 23.17 -11.98
C SER A 223 1.94 21.91 -11.89
N MET A 224 0.73 22.01 -12.45
CA MET A 224 -0.21 20.90 -12.65
C MET A 224 -0.25 20.42 -14.12
N ALA A 225 0.66 20.89 -14.98
CA ALA A 225 0.64 20.61 -16.42
C ALA A 225 0.66 19.11 -16.73
N SER A 226 1.42 18.32 -15.96
CA SER A 226 1.48 16.86 -16.16
C SER A 226 0.18 16.15 -15.82
N PHE A 227 -0.63 16.67 -14.89
CA PHE A 227 -1.98 16.13 -14.65
C PHE A 227 -2.89 16.34 -15.86
N ALA A 228 -2.84 17.52 -16.49
CA ALA A 228 -3.59 17.80 -17.71
C ALA A 228 -3.10 16.93 -18.88
N ALA A 229 -1.78 16.79 -19.05
CA ALA A 229 -1.18 15.90 -20.06
C ALA A 229 -1.55 14.43 -19.83
N ALA A 230 -1.75 14.02 -18.58
CA ALA A 230 -2.23 12.70 -18.21
C ALA A 230 -3.76 12.53 -18.32
N GLY A 231 -4.50 13.55 -18.76
CA GLY A 231 -5.94 13.48 -19.09
C GLY A 231 -6.90 14.16 -18.10
N MET A 232 -6.40 14.85 -17.06
CA MET A 232 -7.26 15.54 -16.10
C MET A 232 -7.87 16.80 -16.73
N ASN A 233 -9.19 16.81 -16.95
CA ASN A 233 -9.91 17.88 -17.64
C ASN A 233 -10.92 18.64 -16.77
N GLY A 234 -10.95 18.40 -15.45
CA GLY A 234 -11.87 19.07 -14.54
C GLY A 234 -11.91 18.45 -13.15
N PRO A 235 -12.94 18.79 -12.34
CA PRO A 235 -13.03 18.34 -10.95
C PRO A 235 -13.41 16.85 -10.80
N GLY A 236 -13.49 16.12 -11.90
CA GLY A 236 -13.76 14.68 -11.92
C GLY A 236 -15.22 14.33 -11.74
N ILE A 237 -15.47 13.02 -11.60
CA ILE A 237 -16.83 12.47 -11.61
C ILE A 237 -17.69 12.95 -10.43
N LEU A 238 -17.08 13.44 -9.35
CA LEU A 238 -17.79 14.00 -8.20
C LEU A 238 -18.08 15.50 -8.32
N GLY A 239 -17.75 16.12 -9.46
CA GLY A 239 -18.09 17.52 -9.76
C GLY A 239 -17.67 18.48 -8.64
N PRO A 240 -18.60 19.22 -8.01
CA PRO A 240 -18.26 20.19 -6.96
C PRO A 240 -17.45 19.63 -5.78
N VAL A 241 -17.65 18.36 -5.42
CA VAL A 241 -16.91 17.73 -4.31
C VAL A 241 -15.45 17.51 -4.69
N GLY A 242 -15.19 17.10 -5.94
CA GLY A 242 -13.82 17.04 -6.44
C GLY A 242 -13.20 18.42 -6.64
N ALA A 243 -14.01 19.45 -6.90
CA ALA A 243 -13.54 20.83 -7.00
C ALA A 243 -12.98 21.37 -5.67
N LEU A 244 -13.46 20.87 -4.53
CA LEU A 244 -12.93 21.21 -3.21
C LEU A 244 -11.44 20.86 -3.08
N MET A 245 -10.95 19.87 -3.81
CA MET A 245 -9.53 19.47 -3.80
C MET A 245 -8.61 20.53 -4.41
N PHE A 246 -9.14 21.52 -5.12
CA PHE A 246 -8.37 22.62 -5.70
C PHE A 246 -8.56 23.93 -4.92
N ASN A 247 -9.39 23.94 -3.87
CA ASN A 247 -9.57 25.11 -3.03
C ASN A 247 -8.37 25.25 -2.06
N PRO A 248 -7.70 26.42 -2.00
CA PRO A 248 -6.59 26.65 -1.08
C PRO A 248 -6.89 26.28 0.37
N ILE A 249 -8.13 26.51 0.85
CA ILE A 249 -8.51 26.20 2.23
C ILE A 249 -8.38 24.70 2.54
N THR A 250 -8.68 23.83 1.58
CA THR A 250 -8.56 22.38 1.72
C THR A 250 -7.11 22.00 1.98
N HIS A 251 -6.16 22.66 1.33
CA HIS A 251 -4.74 22.38 1.51
C HIS A 251 -4.21 22.85 2.86
N TYR A 252 -4.63 24.03 3.34
CA TYR A 252 -4.30 24.47 4.70
C TYR A 252 -4.85 23.51 5.76
N LEU A 253 -6.14 23.15 5.65
CA LEU A 253 -6.78 22.21 6.57
C LEU A 253 -6.08 20.84 6.55
N ASN A 254 -5.68 20.35 5.38
CA ASN A 254 -4.96 19.09 5.24
C ASN A 254 -3.56 19.13 5.89
N ILE A 255 -2.86 20.26 5.80
CA ILE A 255 -1.56 20.45 6.48
C ILE A 255 -1.75 20.36 7.99
N PHE A 256 -2.73 21.09 8.55
CA PHE A 256 -3.04 21.03 9.98
C PHE A 256 -3.47 19.63 10.43
N ALA A 257 -4.38 18.99 9.69
CA ALA A 257 -4.83 17.63 9.99
C ALA A 257 -3.65 16.63 9.95
N SER A 258 -2.77 16.75 8.95
CA SER A 258 -1.60 15.88 8.81
C SER A 258 -0.62 16.06 9.97
N PHE A 259 -0.32 17.30 10.38
CA PHE A 259 0.52 17.55 11.55
C PHE A 259 -0.11 17.02 12.84
N ASN A 260 -1.40 17.29 13.06
CA ASN A 260 -2.14 16.75 14.19
C ASN A 260 -2.04 15.21 14.24
N TYR A 261 -2.27 14.53 13.10
CA TYR A 261 -2.18 13.08 13.00
C TYR A 261 -0.76 12.54 13.32
N LEU A 262 0.27 13.18 12.76
CA LEU A 262 1.68 12.83 12.99
C LEU A 262 2.09 13.03 14.45
N MET A 263 1.63 14.13 15.07
CA MET A 263 1.90 14.46 16.47
C MET A 263 1.04 13.66 17.46
N GLY A 264 0.05 12.89 16.98
CA GLY A 264 -0.86 12.12 17.83
C GLY A 264 -1.99 12.95 18.47
N VAL A 265 -2.20 14.17 18.01
CA VAL A 265 -3.25 15.10 18.48
C VAL A 265 -4.48 14.95 17.59
N GLU A 266 -5.67 14.84 18.19
CA GLU A 266 -6.94 14.66 17.46
C GLU A 266 -6.92 13.57 16.36
N THR A 267 -6.11 12.52 16.58
CA THR A 267 -5.76 11.47 15.60
C THR A 267 -6.97 10.97 14.80
N LYS A 268 -8.10 10.67 15.46
CA LYS A 268 -9.31 10.15 14.80
C LYS A 268 -9.94 11.14 13.81
N LYS A 269 -10.08 12.41 14.22
CA LYS A 269 -10.68 13.46 13.38
C LYS A 269 -9.77 13.77 12.20
N SER A 270 -8.47 13.94 12.46
CA SER A 270 -7.48 14.18 11.42
C SER A 270 -7.41 13.03 10.42
N ALA A 271 -7.36 11.79 10.89
CA ALA A 271 -7.31 10.62 10.02
C ALA A 271 -8.56 10.51 9.14
N CYS A 272 -9.76 10.76 9.69
CA CYS A 272 -11.01 10.77 8.94
C CYS A 272 -11.01 11.86 7.85
N PHE A 273 -10.53 13.06 8.18
CA PHE A 273 -10.42 14.17 7.23
C PHE A 273 -9.47 13.83 6.07
N ILE A 274 -8.25 13.39 6.40
CA ILE A 274 -7.23 13.03 5.39
C ILE A 274 -7.73 11.86 4.52
N ALA A 275 -8.34 10.83 5.12
CA ALA A 275 -8.92 9.71 4.41
C ALA A 275 -10.01 10.16 3.43
N SER A 276 -10.86 11.10 3.82
CA SER A 276 -11.91 11.64 2.95
C SER A 276 -11.32 12.34 1.73
N LEU A 277 -10.26 13.13 1.90
CA LEU A 277 -9.56 13.78 0.79
C LEU A 277 -8.93 12.74 -0.16
N LEU A 278 -8.32 11.70 0.39
CA LEU A 278 -7.76 10.59 -0.40
C LEU A 278 -8.84 9.85 -1.20
N LEU A 279 -10.00 9.59 -0.60
CA LEU A 279 -11.13 8.96 -1.28
C LEU A 279 -11.68 9.84 -2.40
N ILE A 280 -11.83 11.15 -2.18
CA ILE A 280 -12.27 12.11 -3.21
C ILE A 280 -11.27 12.14 -4.36
N ALA A 281 -9.97 12.27 -4.08
CA ALA A 281 -8.95 12.26 -5.12
C ALA A 281 -8.89 10.92 -5.87
N GLY A 282 -8.94 9.80 -5.16
CA GLY A 282 -8.88 8.46 -5.73
C GLY A 282 -10.08 8.12 -6.62
N THR A 283 -11.29 8.49 -6.20
CA THR A 283 -12.53 8.18 -6.94
C THR A 283 -12.89 9.23 -7.99
N SER A 284 -12.63 10.52 -7.72
CA SER A 284 -12.99 11.61 -8.63
C SER A 284 -11.90 11.95 -9.63
N LEU A 285 -10.69 12.22 -9.13
CA LEU A 285 -9.62 12.82 -9.94
C LEU A 285 -8.79 11.76 -10.67
N CYS A 286 -8.40 10.69 -9.97
CA CYS A 286 -7.56 9.65 -10.54
C CYS A 286 -8.26 8.89 -11.67
N THR A 287 -9.59 8.78 -11.64
CA THR A 287 -10.38 8.09 -12.68
C THR A 287 -10.41 8.83 -14.02
N GLN A 288 -10.07 10.13 -14.04
CA GLN A 288 -9.91 10.90 -15.28
C GLN A 288 -8.57 10.65 -15.97
N LEU A 289 -7.56 10.17 -15.23
CA LEU A 289 -6.23 9.99 -15.76
C LEU A 289 -6.16 8.76 -16.67
N ALA A 290 -5.27 8.82 -17.67
CA ALA A 290 -5.07 7.74 -18.62
C ALA A 290 -4.81 6.40 -17.91
N THR A 291 -5.53 5.36 -18.36
CA THR A 291 -5.34 3.99 -17.89
C THR A 291 -4.00 3.44 -18.43
N PRO A 292 -3.24 2.67 -17.64
CA PRO A 292 -3.55 2.12 -16.31
C PRO A 292 -3.18 3.04 -15.14
N TYR A 293 -2.55 4.18 -15.40
CA TYR A 293 -1.97 5.02 -14.35
C TYR A 293 -3.02 5.63 -13.42
N GLY A 294 -4.16 6.09 -13.96
CA GLY A 294 -5.27 6.54 -13.12
C GLY A 294 -5.78 5.49 -12.14
N ALA A 295 -5.92 4.25 -12.60
CA ALA A 295 -6.33 3.12 -11.76
C ALA A 295 -5.26 2.73 -10.73
N MET A 296 -3.98 2.83 -11.10
CA MET A 296 -2.85 2.64 -10.18
C MET A 296 -2.89 3.67 -9.05
N LEU A 297 -3.00 4.97 -9.39
CA LEU A 297 -3.10 6.04 -8.39
C LEU A 297 -4.35 5.88 -7.52
N CYS A 298 -5.49 5.48 -8.09
CA CYS A 298 -6.68 5.15 -7.32
C CYS A 298 -6.38 4.10 -6.25
N GLY A 299 -5.70 3.00 -6.63
CA GLY A 299 -5.26 1.96 -5.68
C GLY A 299 -4.37 2.52 -4.55
N MET A 300 -3.41 3.38 -4.89
CA MET A 300 -2.53 4.02 -3.90
C MET A 300 -3.30 4.90 -2.91
N HIS A 301 -4.26 5.69 -3.41
CA HIS A 301 -5.10 6.54 -2.57
C HIS A 301 -6.00 5.70 -1.66
N LEU A 302 -6.59 4.63 -2.18
CA LEU A 302 -7.41 3.69 -1.40
C LEU A 302 -6.59 3.01 -0.31
N ALA A 303 -5.36 2.59 -0.59
CA ALA A 303 -4.49 1.95 0.40
C ALA A 303 -4.21 2.88 1.59
N CYS A 304 -3.86 4.14 1.32
CA CYS A 304 -3.65 5.14 2.36
C CYS A 304 -4.96 5.49 3.10
N ALA A 305 -6.07 5.65 2.36
CA ALA A 305 -7.36 5.97 2.96
C ALA A 305 -7.83 4.86 3.92
N PHE A 306 -7.77 3.60 3.51
CA PHE A 306 -8.15 2.48 4.38
C PHE A 306 -7.24 2.39 5.62
N GLY A 307 -5.95 2.74 5.51
CA GLY A 307 -5.04 2.77 6.67
C GLY A 307 -5.34 3.88 7.66
N LEU A 308 -5.86 5.01 7.19
CA LEU A 308 -6.31 6.11 8.04
C LEU A 308 -7.70 5.83 8.63
N LEU A 309 -8.60 5.21 7.86
CA LEU A 309 -9.95 4.90 8.34
C LEU A 309 -9.94 3.97 9.54
N ARG A 310 -8.93 3.10 9.67
CA ARG A 310 -8.71 2.28 10.87
C ARG A 310 -8.71 3.08 12.17
N GLU A 311 -8.24 4.32 12.15
CA GLU A 311 -8.14 5.17 13.33
C GLU A 311 -9.53 5.62 13.83
N CYS A 312 -10.52 5.67 12.94
CA CYS A 312 -11.84 6.23 13.22
C CYS A 312 -13.00 5.25 13.03
N THR A 313 -12.77 4.08 12.41
CA THR A 313 -13.79 3.05 12.23
C THR A 313 -13.80 2.07 13.39
N PRO A 314 -14.97 1.80 14.01
CA PRO A 314 -15.14 0.67 14.91
C PRO A 314 -14.74 -0.65 14.24
N ASP A 315 -14.21 -1.62 15.00
CA ASP A 315 -13.75 -2.91 14.48
C ASP A 315 -14.88 -3.71 13.78
N ASP A 316 -16.14 -3.43 14.13
CA ASP A 316 -17.37 -4.01 13.58
C ASP A 316 -17.98 -3.20 12.40
N SER A 317 -17.42 -2.04 12.04
CA SER A 317 -17.91 -1.17 10.95
C SER A 317 -17.64 -1.75 9.57
N PHE A 318 -18.51 -1.60 8.57
CA PHE A 318 -18.34 -2.13 7.19
C PHE A 318 -17.15 -1.57 6.40
N ILE A 319 -16.46 -0.54 6.90
CA ILE A 319 -15.37 0.13 6.20
C ILE A 319 -14.04 -0.68 6.37
N PRO A 320 -13.24 -0.90 5.30
CA PRO A 320 -11.93 -1.54 5.40
C PRO A 320 -10.94 -0.70 6.23
N SER A 321 -10.11 -1.36 7.03
CA SER A 321 -9.17 -0.72 7.97
C SER A 321 -7.78 -1.37 7.85
N VAL A 322 -6.82 -0.71 7.20
CA VAL A 322 -5.50 -1.32 6.90
C VAL A 322 -4.58 -1.40 8.14
N LEU A 323 -3.82 -2.52 8.17
CA LEU A 323 -2.66 -2.94 9.00
C LEU A 323 -2.93 -3.83 10.20
#